data_AF-A0A965QMD6-F1
#
_entry.id   AF-A0A965QMD6-F1
#
_cell.length_a   1.000
_cell.length_b   1.000
_cell.length_c   1.000
_cell.angle_alpha   90.00
_cell.angle_beta   90.00
_cell.angle_gamma   90.00
#
_symmetry.space_group_name_H-M   'P 1'
#
loop_
_entity.id
_entity.type
_entity.pdbx_description
1 polymer ?
#
loop_
_entity_poly.entity_id
_entity_poly.type
_entity_poly.pdbx_seq_one_letter_code
_entity_poly.pdbx_strand_id
1 'polypeptide(L)'
;MHAFLDVIAFAEGTDDRYDYIFSHATFSSFAGHPRRLICSGGYCSDAAGRYQIKSTTWDEVRRELGLTDFSPESQDRAAVQLIKWRGGYDDVERIDGPNTFDNALYTVRLEWASLPHSPYGQPIKSVGQLWEKFKQFKQRY
;
A
#
# COMPACT_ATOMS: atom_id res chain seq x y z
N MET A 1 7.15 -5.56 -9.90
CA MET A 1 6.81 -5.27 -8.49
C MET A 1 7.08 -3.82 -8.06
N HIS A 2 8.32 -3.30 -8.07
CA HIS A 2 8.66 -2.00 -7.46
C HIS A 2 7.79 -0.82 -7.91
N ALA A 3 7.62 -0.62 -9.22
CA ALA A 3 6.78 0.46 -9.74
C ALA A 3 5.30 0.37 -9.29
N PHE A 4 4.80 -0.84 -9.01
CA PHE A 4 3.44 -1.02 -8.50
C PHE A 4 3.34 -0.67 -7.01
N LEU A 5 4.37 -0.97 -6.22
CA LEU A 5 4.47 -0.50 -4.84
C LEU A 5 4.50 1.03 -4.78
N ASP A 6 5.24 1.69 -5.68
CA ASP A 6 5.24 3.15 -5.79
C ASP A 6 3.85 3.71 -6.15
N VAL A 7 3.07 3.00 -6.98
CA VAL A 7 1.67 3.34 -7.26
C VAL A 7 0.80 3.26 -6.01
N ILE A 8 0.94 2.21 -5.19
CA ILE A 8 0.20 2.07 -3.93
C ILE A 8 0.55 3.23 -2.99
N ALA A 9 1.84 3.54 -2.83
CA ALA A 9 2.29 4.63 -1.98
C ALA A 9 1.75 6.00 -2.45
N PHE A 10 1.76 6.25 -3.76
CA PHE A 10 1.15 7.43 -4.34
C PHE A 10 -0.36 7.45 -4.09
N ALA A 11 -1.05 6.32 -4.25
CA ALA A 11 -2.49 6.19 -4.02
C ALA A 11 -2.87 6.55 -2.57
N GLU A 12 -2.15 6.00 -1.61
CA GLU A 12 -2.29 6.25 -0.17
C GLU A 12 -1.80 7.65 0.26
N GLY A 13 -1.15 8.39 -0.65
CA GLY A 13 -0.68 9.76 -0.39
C GLY A 13 0.53 9.83 0.54
N THR A 14 1.34 8.78 0.56
CA THR A 14 2.58 8.67 1.36
C THR A 14 3.83 8.92 0.52
N ASP A 15 3.77 8.70 -0.79
CA ASP A 15 4.91 8.79 -1.70
C ASP A 15 6.13 8.02 -1.15
N ASP A 16 7.24 8.68 -0.80
CA ASP A 16 8.45 8.02 -0.28
C ASP A 16 8.50 7.97 1.26
N ARG A 17 7.39 8.29 1.94
CA ARG A 17 7.34 8.38 3.41
C ARG A 17 6.92 7.07 4.05
N TYR A 18 7.90 6.40 4.64
CA TYR A 18 7.72 5.17 5.44
C TYR A 18 7.29 5.43 6.88
N ASP A 19 7.27 6.69 7.33
CA ASP A 19 7.05 7.10 8.72
C ASP A 19 5.68 7.76 8.94
N TYR A 20 4.79 7.71 7.93
CA TYR A 20 3.44 8.26 8.03
C TYR A 20 2.46 7.31 8.71
N ILE A 21 1.53 7.88 9.44
CA ILE A 21 0.30 7.31 9.97
C ILE A 21 -0.83 8.01 9.22
N PHE A 22 -2.01 7.40 9.20
CA PHE A 22 -3.23 8.00 8.69
C PHE A 22 -3.35 9.49 9.06
N SER A 23 -3.79 10.31 8.09
CA SER A 23 -3.81 11.78 8.17
C SER A 23 -2.43 12.48 8.20
N HIS A 24 -1.38 11.81 7.68
CA HIS A 24 -0.01 12.32 7.61
C HIS A 24 0.65 12.62 8.97
N ALA A 25 0.09 12.11 10.06
CA ALA A 25 0.80 12.09 11.33
C ALA A 25 2.07 11.24 11.21
N THR A 26 3.10 11.50 12.00
CA THR A 26 4.38 10.78 11.90
C THR A 26 4.66 9.92 13.12
N PHE A 27 5.53 8.92 12.94
CA PHE A 27 6.21 8.20 14.01
C PHE A 27 7.73 8.24 13.78
N SER A 28 8.52 8.01 14.84
CA SER A 28 9.99 8.16 14.77
C SER A 28 10.76 6.85 14.90
N SER A 29 10.14 5.79 15.45
CA SER A 29 10.79 4.49 15.65
C SER A 29 10.21 3.43 14.73
N PHE A 30 11.09 2.77 13.98
CA PHE A 30 10.74 1.63 13.12
C PHE A 30 10.86 0.28 13.83
N ALA A 31 11.08 0.24 15.16
CA ALA A 31 11.17 -1.02 15.91
C ALA A 31 9.87 -1.86 15.83
N GLY A 32 8.75 -1.25 15.44
CA GLY A 32 7.49 -1.92 15.15
C GLY A 32 6.46 -0.94 14.60
N HIS A 33 5.32 -1.46 14.16
CA HIS A 33 4.19 -0.64 13.74
C HIS A 33 3.76 0.29 14.90
N PRO A 34 3.45 1.57 14.64
CA PRO A 34 3.20 2.55 15.70
C PRO A 34 1.93 2.28 16.52
N ARG A 35 0.94 1.58 15.94
CA ARG A 35 -0.35 1.22 16.57
C ARG A 35 -1.09 2.42 17.17
N ARG A 36 -0.97 3.58 16.55
CA ARG A 36 -1.63 4.81 16.99
C ARG A 36 -2.86 5.04 16.14
N LEU A 37 -4.04 4.90 16.77
CA LEU A 37 -5.31 5.23 16.13
C LEU A 37 -5.45 6.75 15.98
N ILE A 38 -5.60 7.23 14.75
CA ILE A 38 -5.81 8.64 14.42
C ILE A 38 -7.19 8.79 13.78
N CYS A 39 -7.95 9.81 14.19
CA CYS A 39 -9.25 10.14 13.62
C CYS A 39 -9.18 11.46 12.84
N SER A 40 -9.63 11.45 11.59
CA SER A 40 -9.61 12.62 10.70
C SER A 40 -10.65 12.44 9.58
N GLY A 41 -11.30 13.52 9.16
CA GLY A 41 -12.25 13.52 8.04
C GLY A 41 -13.44 12.55 8.19
N GLY A 42 -13.85 12.23 9.43
CA GLY A 42 -14.94 11.28 9.71
C GLY A 42 -14.53 9.81 9.79
N TYR A 43 -13.23 9.49 9.65
CA TYR A 43 -12.70 8.14 9.74
C TYR A 43 -11.69 8.03 10.88
N CYS A 44 -11.52 6.83 11.43
CA CYS A 44 -10.44 6.51 12.36
C CYS A 44 -9.65 5.33 11.82
N SER A 45 -8.33 5.46 11.77
CA SER A 45 -7.44 4.41 11.28
C SER A 45 -6.11 4.47 12.01
N ASP A 46 -5.52 3.31 12.26
CA ASP A 46 -4.16 3.17 12.77
C ASP A 46 -3.17 2.79 11.65
N ALA A 47 -3.64 2.79 10.41
CA ALA A 47 -2.83 2.54 9.22
C ALA A 47 -1.56 3.38 9.23
N ALA A 48 -0.42 2.73 8.99
CA ALA A 48 0.87 3.38 9.00
C ALA A 48 1.82 2.82 7.95
N GLY A 49 2.92 3.51 7.78
CA GLY A 49 3.93 3.20 6.79
C GLY A 49 3.59 3.70 5.40
N ARG A 50 4.52 3.46 4.48
CA ARG A 50 4.40 3.83 3.07
C ARG A 50 3.17 3.21 2.41
N TYR A 51 2.75 2.04 2.88
CA TYR A 51 1.61 1.29 2.33
C TYR A 51 0.37 1.33 3.23
N GLN A 52 0.35 2.21 4.24
CA GLN A 52 -0.79 2.40 5.16
C GLN A 52 -1.36 1.06 5.69
N ILE A 53 -0.46 0.18 6.15
CA ILE A 53 -0.80 -1.14 6.69
C ILE A 53 -1.43 -0.95 8.07
N LYS A 54 -2.58 -1.55 8.35
CA LYS A 54 -3.21 -1.53 9.68
C LYS A 54 -2.47 -2.43 10.67
N SER A 55 -2.54 -2.14 11.97
CA SER A 55 -1.77 -2.91 12.96
C SER A 55 -2.12 -4.39 13.02
N THR A 56 -3.40 -4.73 12.83
CA THR A 56 -3.87 -6.13 12.81
C THR A 56 -3.32 -6.89 11.61
N THR A 57 -3.35 -6.27 10.43
CA THR A 57 -2.78 -6.84 9.20
C THR A 57 -1.27 -6.98 9.32
N TRP A 58 -0.61 -5.97 9.89
CA TRP A 58 0.81 -6.01 10.19
C TRP A 58 1.18 -7.21 11.08
N ASP A 59 0.39 -7.49 12.12
CA ASP A 59 0.63 -8.61 13.02
C ASP A 59 0.55 -9.99 12.34
N GLU A 60 -0.34 -10.12 11.37
CA GLU A 60 -0.45 -11.35 10.59
C GLU A 60 0.75 -11.50 9.65
N VAL A 61 1.04 -10.47 8.84
CA VAL A 61 2.06 -10.55 7.79
C VAL A 61 3.46 -10.63 8.37
N ARG A 62 3.74 -9.91 9.47
CA ARG A 62 5.02 -9.99 10.16
C ARG A 62 5.28 -11.40 10.71
N ARG A 63 4.23 -12.08 11.17
CA ARG A 63 4.35 -13.43 11.74
C ARG A 63 4.64 -14.44 10.64
N GLU A 64 3.93 -14.33 9.51
CA GLU A 64 4.17 -15.20 8.35
C GLU A 64 5.58 -15.04 7.78
N LEU A 65 6.05 -13.80 7.67
CA LEU A 65 7.36 -13.49 7.07
C LEU A 65 8.53 -13.48 8.06
N GLY A 66 8.28 -13.62 9.37
CA GLY A 66 9.29 -13.50 10.42
C GLY A 66 9.88 -12.09 10.56
N LEU A 67 9.10 -11.04 10.32
CA LEU A 67 9.56 -9.64 10.42
C LEU A 67 9.62 -9.17 11.87
N THR A 68 10.79 -8.68 12.26
CA THR A 68 11.09 -8.24 13.64
C THR A 68 10.90 -6.76 13.87
N ASP A 69 10.83 -5.96 12.80
CA ASP A 69 10.69 -4.51 12.83
C ASP A 69 9.71 -4.02 11.76
N PHE A 70 9.43 -2.72 11.73
CA PHE A 70 8.60 -2.06 10.72
C PHE A 70 9.42 -1.14 9.82
N SER A 71 10.72 -1.45 9.62
CA SER A 71 11.63 -0.70 8.75
C SER A 71 11.09 -0.59 7.31
N PRO A 72 11.63 0.33 6.48
CA PRO A 72 11.24 0.43 5.08
C PRO A 72 11.27 -0.92 4.32
N GLU A 73 12.33 -1.71 4.51
CA GLU A 73 12.45 -3.03 3.89
C GLU A 73 11.35 -4.00 4.37
N SER A 74 11.08 -4.02 5.68
CA SER A 74 10.00 -4.84 6.26
C SER A 74 8.62 -4.42 5.72
N GLN A 75 8.38 -3.12 5.53
CA GLN A 75 7.15 -2.62 4.94
C GLN A 75 7.00 -3.03 3.48
N ASP A 76 8.07 -2.94 2.67
CA ASP A 76 8.07 -3.40 1.27
C ASP A 76 7.74 -4.90 1.18
N ARG A 77 8.43 -5.71 2.00
CA ARG A 77 8.20 -7.17 2.06
C ARG A 77 6.77 -7.50 2.49
N ALA A 78 6.24 -6.79 3.47
CA ALA A 78 4.86 -6.93 3.90
C ALA A 78 3.88 -6.57 2.78
N ALA A 79 4.05 -5.44 2.10
CA ALA A 79 3.17 -5.04 1.01
C ALA A 79 3.17 -6.06 -0.15
N VAL A 80 4.33 -6.59 -0.53
CA VAL A 80 4.42 -7.68 -1.52
C VAL A 80 3.66 -8.92 -1.06
N GLN A 81 3.75 -9.27 0.23
CA GLN A 81 3.02 -10.42 0.76
C GLN A 81 1.51 -10.18 0.82
N LEU A 82 1.05 -8.96 1.10
CA LEU A 82 -0.36 -8.61 1.03
C LEU A 82 -0.88 -8.72 -0.42
N ILE A 83 -0.10 -8.29 -1.41
CA ILE A 83 -0.41 -8.52 -2.84
C ILE A 83 -0.56 -10.03 -3.11
N LYS A 84 0.34 -10.87 -2.59
CA LYS A 84 0.27 -12.34 -2.74
C LYS A 84 -0.98 -12.93 -2.10
N TRP A 85 -1.34 -12.53 -0.89
CA TRP A 85 -2.55 -13.00 -0.21
C TRP A 85 -3.83 -12.64 -0.98
N ARG A 86 -3.82 -11.52 -1.72
CA ARG A 86 -4.91 -11.14 -2.63
C ARG A 86 -4.88 -11.88 -3.97
N GLY A 87 -3.86 -12.69 -4.24
CA GLY A 87 -3.66 -13.37 -5.52
C GLY A 87 -3.10 -12.47 -6.63
N GLY A 88 -2.72 -11.23 -6.31
CA GLY A 88 -2.32 -10.23 -7.31
C GLY A 88 -0.86 -10.27 -7.74
N TYR A 89 -0.06 -11.21 -7.24
CA TYR A 89 1.37 -11.24 -7.53
C TYR A 89 1.65 -11.41 -9.03
N ASP A 90 1.04 -12.43 -9.65
CA ASP A 90 1.20 -12.69 -11.08
C ASP A 90 0.56 -11.59 -11.93
N ASP A 91 -0.57 -11.03 -11.49
CA ASP A 91 -1.21 -9.89 -12.17
C ASP A 91 -0.27 -8.70 -12.24
N VAL A 92 0.42 -8.37 -11.13
CA VAL A 92 1.38 -7.26 -11.05
C VAL A 92 2.63 -7.52 -11.90
N GLU A 93 3.17 -8.73 -11.85
CA GLU A 93 4.39 -9.07 -12.61
C GLU A 93 4.15 -9.11 -14.13
N ARG A 94 2.90 -9.30 -14.57
CA ARG A 94 2.52 -9.37 -15.99
C ARG A 94 1.92 -8.07 -16.53
N ILE A 95 2.03 -6.96 -15.81
CA ILE A 95 1.54 -5.66 -16.30
C ILE A 95 2.34 -5.22 -17.54
N ASP A 96 1.67 -5.22 -18.67
CA ASP A 96 2.17 -4.80 -19.98
C ASP A 96 1.33 -3.68 -20.62
N GLY A 97 0.16 -3.36 -20.06
CA GLY A 97 -0.75 -2.36 -20.58
C GLY A 97 -1.82 -1.92 -19.57
N PRO A 98 -2.68 -0.97 -19.95
CA PRO A 98 -3.67 -0.38 -19.04
C PRO A 98 -4.71 -1.39 -18.54
N ASN A 99 -5.08 -2.39 -19.35
CA ASN A 99 -6.06 -3.41 -18.94
C ASN A 99 -5.48 -4.40 -17.92
N THR A 100 -4.25 -4.87 -18.12
CA THR A 100 -3.57 -5.75 -17.16
C THR A 100 -3.22 -4.99 -15.87
N PHE A 101 -2.92 -3.70 -15.98
CA PHE A 101 -2.79 -2.80 -14.83
C PHE A 101 -4.09 -2.63 -14.03
N ASP A 102 -5.22 -2.37 -14.69
CA ASP A 102 -6.51 -2.24 -14.02
C ASP A 102 -6.93 -3.56 -13.35
N ASN A 103 -6.66 -4.71 -13.99
CA ASN A 103 -6.88 -6.02 -13.37
C ASN A 103 -6.04 -6.18 -12.09
N ALA A 104 -4.76 -5.83 -12.12
CA ALA A 104 -3.90 -5.90 -10.94
C ALA A 104 -4.42 -5.01 -9.80
N LEU A 105 -4.86 -3.78 -10.10
CA LEU A 105 -5.52 -2.89 -9.13
C LEU A 105 -6.80 -3.51 -8.56
N TYR A 106 -7.65 -4.06 -9.44
CA TYR A 106 -8.88 -4.71 -9.04
C TYR A 106 -8.62 -5.88 -8.09
N THR A 107 -7.64 -6.74 -8.39
CA THR A 107 -7.29 -7.90 -7.54
C THR A 107 -6.93 -7.48 -6.12
N VAL A 108 -6.19 -6.39 -5.94
CA VAL A 108 -5.71 -5.95 -4.63
C VAL A 108 -6.56 -4.87 -3.93
N ARG A 109 -7.66 -4.44 -4.55
CA ARG A 109 -8.52 -3.31 -4.08
C ARG A 109 -9.05 -3.41 -2.65
N LEU A 110 -9.13 -4.62 -2.10
CA LEU A 110 -9.61 -4.86 -0.73
C LEU A 110 -8.53 -4.63 0.32
N GLU A 111 -7.28 -4.42 -0.10
CA GLU A 111 -6.17 -4.16 0.81
C GLU A 111 -5.96 -2.65 1.04
N TRP A 112 -6.08 -1.86 -0.02
CA TRP A 112 -5.81 -0.42 -0.02
C TRP A 112 -7.05 0.37 -0.41
N ALA A 113 -7.55 1.15 0.55
CA ALA A 113 -8.82 1.85 0.37
C ALA A 113 -8.77 2.99 -0.64
N SER A 114 -7.58 3.51 -0.92
CA SER A 114 -7.33 4.58 -1.90
C SER A 114 -7.33 4.12 -3.35
N LEU A 115 -7.30 2.80 -3.60
CA LEU A 115 -7.27 2.25 -4.94
C LEU A 115 -8.65 2.30 -5.62
N PRO A 116 -8.70 2.37 -6.97
CA PRO A 116 -9.92 2.13 -7.72
C PRO A 116 -10.60 0.82 -7.31
N HIS A 117 -11.92 0.77 -7.46
CA HIS A 117 -12.77 -0.39 -7.16
C HIS A 117 -12.87 -0.75 -5.66
N SER A 118 -12.13 -0.06 -4.79
CA SER A 118 -12.26 -0.17 -3.33
C SER A 118 -13.71 0.04 -2.88
N PRO A 119 -14.27 -0.84 -2.03
CA PRO A 119 -15.65 -0.74 -1.56
C PRO A 119 -15.81 0.20 -0.35
N TYR A 120 -14.73 0.79 0.17
CA TYR A 120 -14.72 1.45 1.49
C TYR A 120 -15.27 2.88 1.50
N GLY A 121 -15.65 3.43 0.34
CA GLY A 121 -16.24 4.78 0.22
C GLY A 121 -15.27 5.93 0.50
N GLN A 122 -14.00 5.63 0.80
CA GLN A 122 -12.93 6.63 0.90
C GLN A 122 -12.60 7.21 -0.48
N PRO A 123 -12.07 8.45 -0.56
CA PRO A 123 -11.63 9.02 -1.84
C PRO A 123 -10.62 8.11 -2.54
N ILE A 124 -10.90 7.76 -3.80
CA ILE A 124 -10.05 6.93 -4.65
C ILE A 124 -9.34 7.79 -5.70
N LYS A 125 -8.16 7.33 -6.17
CA LYS A 125 -7.58 7.85 -7.41
C LYS A 125 -8.18 7.15 -8.61
N SER A 126 -8.14 7.75 -9.80
CA SER A 126 -8.64 7.10 -11.02
C SER A 126 -7.61 6.12 -11.60
N VAL A 127 -8.07 5.07 -12.28
CA VAL A 127 -7.19 4.10 -12.96
C VAL A 127 -6.25 4.80 -13.92
N GLY A 128 -6.75 5.74 -14.72
CA GLY A 128 -5.92 6.51 -15.67
C GLY A 128 -4.82 7.33 -14.98
N GLN A 129 -5.12 7.97 -13.86
CA GLN A 129 -4.11 8.70 -13.09
C GLN A 129 -3.02 7.77 -12.55
N LEU A 130 -3.42 6.61 -12.01
CA LEU A 130 -2.48 5.63 -11.49
C LEU A 130 -1.65 4.98 -12.60
N TRP A 131 -2.23 4.80 -13.80
CA TRP A 131 -1.50 4.26 -14.95
C TRP A 131 -0.39 5.20 -15.43
N GLU A 132 -0.65 6.50 -15.50
CA GLU A 132 0.38 7.49 -15.82
C GLU A 132 1.53 7.47 -14.81
N LYS A 133 1.19 7.33 -13.52
CA LYS A 133 2.19 7.19 -12.46
C LYS A 133 2.98 5.89 -12.57
N PHE A 134 2.32 4.77 -12.83
CA PHE A 134 2.99 3.49 -13.04
C PHE A 134 4.03 3.56 -14.16
N LYS A 135 3.68 4.16 -15.31
CA LYS A 135 4.63 4.35 -16.41
C LYS A 135 5.83 5.21 -16.01
N GLN A 136 5.61 6.28 -15.24
CA GLN A 136 6.69 7.13 -14.72
C GLN A 136 7.61 6.35 -13.77
N PHE A 137 7.05 5.61 -12.82
CA PHE A 137 7.83 4.85 -11.85
C PHE A 137 8.58 3.69 -12.49
N LYS A 138 8.00 3.03 -13.51
CA LYS A 138 8.65 1.96 -14.25
C LYS A 138 9.95 2.41 -14.95
N GLN A 139 10.14 3.70 -15.22
CA GLN A 139 11.38 4.22 -15.80
C GLN A 139 12.54 4.34 -14.79
N ARG A 140 12.27 4.19 -13.49
CA ARG A 140 13.28 4.26 -12.43
C ARG A 140 14.04 2.94 -12.22
N TYR A 141 13.55 1.86 -12.83
CA TYR A 141 14.01 0.48 -12.67
C TYR A 141 14.24 -0.15 -14.04
#